data_AF-A0A7S1D5X2-F1
#
_entry.id   AF-A0A7S1D5X2-F1
#
_cell.length_a   1.000
_cell.length_b   1.000
_cell.length_c   1.000
_cell.angle_alpha   90.00
_cell.angle_beta   90.00
_cell.angle_gamma   90.00
#
_symmetry.space_group_name_H-M   'P 1'
#
loop_
_entity.id
_entity.type
_entity.pdbx_description
1 polymer ?
#
loop_
_entity_poly.entity_id
_entity_poly.type
_entity_poly.pdbx_seq_one_letter_code
_entity_poly.pdbx_strand_id
1 'polypeptide(L)'
;RMLWKQLMWCANLQCTVLEVKAIDGLGMTVDVLVVNGYLREGDRAVFCTLDGPIVAEIRGLLTPPPSREMRVKSDYIHHKAVKGALGVKVIGNGLEKVMAGTPVMVVGPDDEEEDIKAEVMSDLTSLQSKLSTDKKGVMVQASTLGALEALLQFLREETQPPIPVSAIGIGTIHKRDITKISIMNEKGAPEFATILAFDVEVEKEARDHAQEMSVRIFTADIIYHLFDQFTRFMEELTERRRAEAAEIAVFPSICKILPQHIFNQKDPIIVGVEVVEGILKVGTPLCVPALGGLHVGKVTSIESNGREQQTARKGSSVAIKIVNESNPNLTYGRQFDATHSLYSTLSRASIDALKENFKDKLENEDWRLVVKLKKVFNII
;
A
#
# COMPACT_ATOMS: atom_id res chain seq x y z
N ARG A 1 2.90 -45.14 9.47
CA ARG A 1 4.21 -45.27 10.16
C ARG A 1 3.92 -45.40 11.66
N MET A 2 4.57 -46.31 12.39
CA MET A 2 4.30 -46.48 13.83
C MET A 2 4.86 -45.29 14.62
N LEU A 3 4.02 -44.64 15.44
CA LEU A 3 4.34 -43.42 16.19
C LEU A 3 5.57 -43.57 17.10
N TRP A 4 5.77 -44.75 17.70
CA TRP A 4 6.89 -45.00 18.61
C TRP A 4 8.25 -44.81 17.94
N LYS A 5 8.39 -45.08 16.63
CA LYS A 5 9.65 -44.87 15.91
C LYS A 5 10.01 -43.40 15.76
N GLN A 6 9.02 -42.51 15.74
CA GLN A 6 9.21 -41.07 15.60
C GLN A 6 9.44 -40.36 16.94
N LEU A 7 9.06 -41.01 18.05
CA LEU A 7 9.18 -40.49 19.42
C LEU A 7 10.38 -41.08 20.18
N MET A 8 11.17 -41.95 19.54
CA MET A 8 12.40 -42.44 20.17
C MET A 8 13.35 -41.26 20.39
N TRP A 9 13.89 -41.17 21.60
CA TRP A 9 14.82 -40.12 21.96
C TRP A 9 16.09 -40.19 21.10
N CYS A 10 16.52 -39.03 20.60
CA CYS A 10 17.77 -38.87 19.86
C CYS A 10 18.73 -37.95 20.64
N ALA A 11 20.04 -38.21 20.52
CA ALA A 11 21.07 -37.40 21.15
C ALA A 11 21.26 -36.03 20.46
N ASN A 12 21.03 -35.97 19.14
CA ASN A 12 21.13 -34.73 18.39
C ASN A 12 20.05 -33.74 18.85
N LEU A 13 20.47 -32.48 19.04
CA LEU A 13 19.57 -31.42 19.43
C LEU A 13 18.56 -31.16 18.32
N GLN A 14 17.27 -31.20 18.67
CA GLN A 14 16.19 -30.72 17.83
C GLN A 14 15.44 -29.68 18.63
N CYS A 15 15.65 -28.42 18.28
CA CYS A 15 15.15 -27.28 19.03
C CYS A 15 14.60 -26.22 18.06
N THR A 16 13.44 -25.66 18.39
CA THR A 16 12.78 -24.66 17.55
C THR A 16 12.33 -23.49 18.41
N VAL A 17 12.53 -22.27 17.92
CA VAL A 17 12.04 -21.05 18.57
C VAL A 17 10.52 -20.97 18.44
N LEU A 18 9.84 -20.77 19.56
CA LEU A 18 8.40 -20.53 19.62
C LEU A 18 8.07 -19.04 19.63
N GLU A 19 8.70 -18.28 20.54
CA GLU A 19 8.37 -16.87 20.78
C GLU A 19 9.62 -16.12 21.27
N VAL A 20 9.70 -14.82 20.97
CA VAL A 20 10.68 -13.90 21.56
C VAL A 20 9.94 -12.88 22.39
N LYS A 21 10.35 -12.71 23.65
CA LYS A 21 9.60 -11.90 24.60
C LYS A 21 10.49 -11.13 25.57
N ALA A 22 10.18 -9.86 25.76
CA ALA A 22 10.75 -9.03 26.81
C ALA A 22 10.18 -9.43 28.18
N ILE A 23 11.05 -9.70 29.15
CA ILE A 23 10.65 -10.00 30.53
C ILE A 23 11.42 -9.08 31.48
N ASP A 24 10.67 -8.45 32.39
CA ASP A 24 11.22 -7.59 33.42
C ASP A 24 12.29 -8.33 34.24
N GLY A 25 13.47 -7.72 34.34
CA GLY A 25 14.62 -8.27 35.05
C GLY A 25 15.46 -9.30 34.27
N LEU A 26 14.94 -9.87 33.19
CA LEU A 26 15.65 -10.85 32.34
C LEU A 26 16.03 -10.29 30.96
N GLY A 27 15.43 -9.18 30.54
CA GLY A 27 15.64 -8.62 29.19
C GLY A 27 14.87 -9.40 28.13
N MET A 28 15.39 -9.45 26.90
CA MET A 28 14.81 -10.29 25.86
C MET A 28 15.13 -11.76 26.09
N THR A 29 14.09 -12.58 26.09
CA THR A 29 14.15 -14.03 26.28
C THR A 29 13.56 -14.73 25.07
N VAL A 30 14.01 -15.95 24.83
CA VAL A 30 13.52 -16.78 23.71
C VAL A 30 12.91 -18.05 24.27
N ASP A 31 11.66 -18.30 23.92
CA ASP A 31 10.98 -19.53 24.27
C ASP A 31 11.23 -20.56 23.18
N VAL A 32 11.81 -21.69 23.55
CA VAL A 32 12.18 -22.76 22.63
C VAL A 32 11.51 -24.07 23.02
N LEU A 33 11.18 -24.87 22.01
CA LEU A 33 10.73 -26.24 22.19
C LEU A 33 11.89 -27.19 21.91
N VAL A 34 12.39 -27.85 22.95
CA VAL A 34 13.43 -28.88 22.80
C VAL A 34 12.74 -30.22 22.62
N VAL A 35 12.78 -30.78 21.41
CA VAL A 35 12.17 -32.08 21.08
C VAL A 35 13.12 -33.23 21.44
N ASN A 36 14.38 -33.13 21.04
CA ASN A 36 15.42 -34.14 21.27
C ASN A 36 16.75 -33.50 21.67
N GLY A 37 17.67 -34.31 22.18
CA GLY A 37 18.99 -33.87 22.63
C GLY A 37 18.99 -33.17 23.99
N TYR A 38 20.01 -32.34 24.20
CA TYR A 38 20.24 -31.58 25.43
C TYR A 38 20.57 -30.14 25.12
N LEU A 39 20.13 -29.24 26.00
CA LEU A 39 20.53 -27.84 26.02
C LEU A 39 21.11 -27.53 27.41
N ARG A 40 22.23 -26.83 27.48
CA ARG A 40 22.93 -26.55 28.75
C ARG A 40 23.20 -25.06 28.91
N GLU A 41 23.23 -24.64 30.17
CA GLU A 41 23.75 -23.32 30.52
C GLU A 41 25.24 -23.26 30.16
N GLY A 42 25.66 -22.20 29.47
CA GLY A 42 27.01 -22.01 28.93
C GLY A 42 27.18 -22.51 27.49
N ASP A 43 26.20 -23.19 26.90
CA ASP A 43 26.28 -23.59 25.49
C ASP A 43 26.32 -22.35 24.57
N ARG A 44 27.17 -22.41 23.53
CA ARG A 44 27.13 -21.45 22.42
C ARG A 44 26.09 -21.92 21.42
N ALA A 45 24.97 -21.21 21.33
CA ALA A 45 23.87 -21.56 20.44
C ALA A 45 23.77 -20.58 19.26
N VAL A 46 23.46 -21.12 18.09
CA VAL A 46 23.20 -20.39 16.86
C VAL A 46 21.69 -20.21 16.70
N PHE A 47 21.28 -18.96 16.50
CA PHE A 47 19.89 -18.55 16.26
C PHE A 47 19.78 -17.86 14.91
N CYS A 48 18.58 -17.86 14.36
CA CYS A 48 18.28 -17.29 13.06
C CYS A 48 17.64 -15.90 13.20
N THR A 49 18.12 -14.92 12.44
CA THR A 49 17.51 -13.57 12.34
C THR A 49 17.35 -13.16 10.87
N LEU A 50 16.53 -12.14 10.59
CA LEU A 50 16.39 -11.61 9.23
C LEU A 50 17.70 -11.02 8.66
N ASP A 51 18.60 -10.56 9.53
CA ASP A 51 19.89 -9.95 9.15
C ASP A 51 20.99 -11.02 9.00
N GLY A 52 20.70 -12.29 9.28
CA GLY A 52 21.65 -13.40 9.27
C GLY A 52 21.66 -14.20 10.58
N PRO A 53 22.44 -15.29 10.65
CA PRO A 53 22.54 -16.10 11.86
C PRO A 53 23.36 -15.36 12.93
N ILE A 54 22.97 -15.51 14.19
CA ILE A 54 23.67 -14.97 15.34
C ILE A 54 24.12 -16.10 16.26
N VAL A 55 25.27 -15.93 16.90
CA VAL A 55 25.76 -16.87 17.93
C VAL A 55 25.68 -16.19 19.28
N ALA A 56 25.02 -16.83 20.22
CA ALA A 56 24.83 -16.33 21.57
C ALA A 56 25.11 -17.41 22.60
N GLU A 57 25.69 -17.02 23.73
CA GLU A 57 25.88 -17.90 24.88
C GLU A 57 24.59 -17.98 25.70
N ILE A 58 24.18 -19.21 26.05
CA ILE A 58 23.03 -19.46 26.91
C ILE A 58 23.41 -19.16 28.35
N ARG A 59 22.91 -18.04 28.88
CA ARG A 59 23.17 -17.59 30.26
C ARG A 59 22.25 -18.26 31.29
N GLY A 60 21.12 -18.78 30.85
CA GLY A 60 20.16 -19.41 31.73
C GLY A 60 19.09 -20.17 30.97
N LEU A 61 18.64 -21.27 31.58
CA LEU A 61 17.53 -22.09 31.11
C LEU A 61 16.46 -22.11 32.19
N LEU A 62 15.26 -21.68 31.82
CA LEU A 62 14.14 -21.49 32.73
C LEU A 62 12.94 -22.33 32.32
N THR A 63 12.25 -22.88 33.30
CA THR A 63 10.92 -23.48 33.10
C THR A 63 9.93 -22.86 34.07
N PRO A 64 8.63 -22.84 33.74
CA PRO A 64 7.63 -22.53 34.75
C PRO A 64 7.62 -23.63 35.83
N PRO A 65 7.03 -23.35 37.00
CA PRO A 65 6.72 -24.39 37.98
C PRO A 65 5.85 -25.51 37.38
N PRO A 66 5.96 -26.75 37.89
CA PRO A 66 5.11 -27.85 37.44
C PRO A 66 3.62 -27.44 37.48
N SER A 67 2.87 -27.85 36.45
CA SER A 67 1.44 -27.55 36.31
C SER A 67 1.09 -26.06 36.14
N ARG A 68 2.07 -25.19 35.85
CA ARG A 68 1.84 -23.81 35.39
C ARG A 68 2.37 -23.62 33.98
N GLU A 69 1.62 -22.86 33.20
CA GLU A 69 1.99 -22.52 31.83
C GLU A 69 2.96 -21.32 31.82
N MET A 70 3.87 -21.28 30.83
CA MET A 70 4.85 -20.19 30.66
C MET A 70 4.23 -18.79 30.52
N ARG A 71 2.94 -18.71 30.16
CA ARG A 71 2.18 -17.46 30.05
C ARG A 71 1.76 -16.87 31.41
N VAL A 72 1.84 -17.65 32.50
CA VAL A 72 1.40 -17.24 33.84
C VAL A 72 2.60 -16.73 34.66
N LYS A 73 2.51 -15.48 35.15
CA LYS A 73 3.55 -14.89 36.02
C LYS A 73 3.77 -15.76 37.26
N SER A 74 4.96 -16.33 37.35
CA SER A 74 5.40 -17.18 38.45
C SER A 74 6.92 -17.19 38.54
N ASP A 75 7.46 -17.55 39.69
CA ASP A 75 8.89 -17.69 39.86
C ASP A 75 9.41 -18.82 38.97
N TYR A 76 10.41 -18.53 38.15
CA TYR A 76 11.01 -19.49 37.23
C TYR A 76 11.93 -20.46 37.95
N ILE A 77 11.95 -21.71 37.48
CA ILE A 77 12.92 -22.72 37.93
C ILE A 77 14.12 -22.68 36.99
N HIS A 78 15.31 -22.47 37.56
CA HIS A 78 16.57 -22.48 36.83
C HIS A 78 17.13 -23.90 36.66
N HIS A 79 17.61 -24.19 35.46
CA HIS A 79 18.20 -25.48 35.11
C HIS A 79 19.62 -25.31 34.57
N LYS A 80 20.53 -26.18 35.00
CA LYS A 80 21.88 -26.27 34.42
C LYS A 80 21.90 -26.98 33.07
N ALA A 81 21.02 -27.95 32.91
CA ALA A 81 20.82 -28.67 31.66
C ALA A 81 19.38 -29.15 31.58
N VAL A 82 18.83 -29.15 30.37
CA VAL A 82 17.49 -29.68 30.07
C VAL A 82 17.64 -30.78 29.03
N LYS A 83 16.87 -31.86 29.22
CA LYS A 83 16.70 -32.92 28.22
C LYS A 83 15.45 -32.61 27.40
N GLY A 84 15.45 -33.00 26.13
CA GLY A 84 14.30 -32.80 25.22
C GLY A 84 12.98 -33.37 25.74
N ALA A 85 11.91 -33.08 24.98
CA ALA A 85 10.50 -33.17 25.33
C ALA A 85 10.00 -32.08 26.31
N LEU A 86 10.53 -30.86 26.21
CA LEU A 86 10.16 -29.75 27.11
C LEU A 86 10.25 -28.38 26.42
N GLY A 87 9.34 -27.47 26.78
CA GLY A 87 9.43 -26.04 26.47
C GLY A 87 10.29 -25.32 27.49
N VAL A 88 11.29 -24.58 27.02
CA VAL A 88 12.31 -23.94 27.88
C VAL A 88 12.47 -22.50 27.46
N LYS A 89 12.57 -21.61 28.44
CA LYS A 89 12.90 -20.21 28.22
C LYS A 89 14.41 -20.04 28.31
N VAL A 90 14.99 -19.49 27.26
CA VAL A 90 16.42 -19.25 27.11
C VAL A 90 16.70 -17.78 27.36
N ILE A 91 17.71 -17.52 28.20
CA ILE A 91 18.25 -16.18 28.44
C ILE A 91 19.62 -16.09 27.79
N GLY A 92 19.86 -15.00 27.06
CA GLY A 92 21.13 -14.71 26.41
C GLY A 92 21.17 -13.26 25.96
N ASN A 93 22.33 -12.82 25.49
CA ASN A 93 22.46 -11.48 24.90
C ASN A 93 22.20 -11.52 23.40
N GLY A 94 21.68 -10.43 22.84
CA GLY A 94 21.54 -10.30 21.39
C GLY A 94 20.37 -11.07 20.79
N LEU A 95 19.44 -11.55 21.62
CA LEU A 95 18.32 -12.39 21.19
C LEU A 95 17.10 -11.59 20.68
N GLU A 96 17.20 -10.25 20.61
CA GLU A 96 16.08 -9.35 20.30
C GLU A 96 15.52 -9.57 18.88
N LYS A 97 16.36 -10.04 17.96
CA LYS A 97 16.02 -10.20 16.53
C LYS A 97 15.78 -11.65 16.11
N VAL A 98 15.76 -12.58 17.06
CA VAL A 98 15.55 -14.01 16.76
C VAL A 98 14.15 -14.22 16.17
N MET A 99 14.05 -15.08 15.17
CA MET A 99 12.78 -15.36 14.51
C MET A 99 12.08 -16.59 15.09
N ALA A 100 10.82 -16.42 15.45
CA ALA A 100 9.95 -17.53 15.78
C ALA A 100 9.74 -18.47 14.58
N GLY A 101 9.73 -19.77 14.87
CA GLY A 101 9.64 -20.86 13.90
C GLY A 101 10.98 -21.36 13.37
N THR A 102 12.09 -20.72 13.72
CA THR A 102 13.43 -21.12 13.21
C THR A 102 14.13 -22.12 14.13
N PRO A 103 15.03 -22.97 13.59
CA PRO A 103 15.78 -23.92 14.40
C PRO A 103 16.82 -23.23 15.29
N VAL A 104 17.15 -23.89 16.41
CA VAL A 104 18.26 -23.52 17.29
C VAL A 104 19.24 -24.68 17.30
N MET A 105 20.52 -24.38 17.05
CA MET A 105 21.60 -25.37 17.06
C MET A 105 22.68 -24.98 18.06
N VAL A 106 23.38 -25.96 18.63
CA VAL A 106 24.48 -25.72 19.57
C VAL A 106 25.79 -26.02 18.85
N VAL A 107 26.77 -25.14 19.02
CA VAL A 107 28.14 -25.32 18.50
C VAL A 107 28.91 -26.22 19.46
N GLY A 108 29.20 -27.43 19.02
CA GLY A 108 30.03 -28.39 19.74
C GLY A 108 31.53 -28.03 19.69
N PRO A 109 32.36 -28.76 20.45
CA PRO A 109 33.80 -28.49 20.53
C PRO A 109 34.55 -28.79 19.23
N ASP A 110 34.06 -29.73 18.42
CA ASP A 110 34.67 -30.15 17.15
C ASP A 110 33.95 -29.56 15.92
N ASP A 111 32.93 -28.73 16.14
CA ASP A 111 32.11 -28.15 15.06
C ASP A 111 32.75 -26.88 14.51
N GLU A 112 32.67 -26.70 13.18
CA GLU A 112 32.98 -25.43 12.55
C GLU A 112 31.76 -24.50 12.66
N GLU A 113 31.92 -23.37 13.35
CA GLU A 113 30.82 -22.44 13.64
C GLU A 113 30.09 -21.93 12.37
N GLU A 114 30.83 -21.75 11.28
CA GLU A 114 30.27 -21.31 9.99
C GLU A 114 29.39 -22.37 9.33
N ASP A 115 29.70 -23.66 9.50
CA ASP A 115 28.86 -24.74 8.98
C ASP A 115 27.52 -24.79 9.72
N ILE A 116 27.54 -24.63 11.04
CA ILE A 116 26.32 -24.58 11.86
C ILE A 116 25.47 -23.34 11.50
N LYS A 117 26.10 -22.20 11.27
CA LYS A 117 25.41 -20.99 10.77
C LYS A 117 24.73 -21.24 9.43
N ALA A 118 25.41 -21.89 8.50
CA ALA A 118 24.84 -22.22 7.19
C ALA A 118 23.67 -23.21 7.31
N GLU A 119 23.77 -24.20 8.20
CA GLU A 119 22.71 -25.19 8.43
C GLU A 119 21.45 -24.54 9.01
N VAL A 120 21.57 -23.69 10.03
CA VAL A 120 20.44 -22.92 10.61
C VAL A 120 19.76 -22.01 9.57
N MET A 121 20.51 -21.50 8.60
CA MET A 121 20.01 -20.60 7.55
C MET A 121 19.42 -21.32 6.33
N SER A 122 19.54 -22.65 6.26
CA SER A 122 19.09 -23.42 5.09
C SER A 122 17.59 -23.24 4.82
N ASP A 123 16.77 -23.25 5.87
CA ASP A 123 15.33 -23.01 5.80
C ASP A 123 15.01 -21.62 5.23
N LEU A 124 15.68 -20.56 5.72
CA LEU A 124 15.51 -19.22 5.16
C LEU A 124 15.95 -19.11 3.71
N THR A 125 17.05 -19.77 3.35
CA THR A 125 17.58 -19.77 1.98
C THR A 125 16.56 -20.37 1.03
N SER A 126 15.86 -21.43 1.45
CA SER A 126 14.77 -22.04 0.68
C SER A 126 13.57 -21.09 0.47
N LEU A 127 13.34 -20.16 1.41
CA LEU A 127 12.27 -19.18 1.38
C LEU A 127 12.67 -17.84 0.75
N GLN A 128 13.93 -17.66 0.35
CA GLN A 128 14.47 -16.37 -0.10
C GLN A 128 13.68 -15.77 -1.27
N SER A 129 13.20 -16.60 -2.20
CA SER A 129 12.37 -16.13 -3.32
C SER A 129 11.03 -15.56 -2.85
N LYS A 130 10.41 -16.18 -1.84
CA LYS A 130 9.15 -15.75 -1.24
C LYS A 130 9.32 -14.51 -0.36
N LEU A 131 10.48 -14.34 0.25
CA LEU A 131 10.83 -13.18 1.09
C LEU A 131 11.43 -11.99 0.32
N SER A 132 11.51 -12.07 -1.01
CA SER A 132 11.99 -10.98 -1.86
C SER A 132 11.22 -9.68 -1.62
N THR A 133 11.82 -8.52 -1.92
CA THR A 133 11.18 -7.21 -1.74
C THR A 133 11.28 -6.35 -2.99
N ASP A 134 10.30 -5.46 -3.15
CA ASP A 134 10.14 -4.54 -4.24
C ASP A 134 10.73 -3.15 -3.92
N LYS A 135 11.04 -2.34 -4.93
CA LYS A 135 11.55 -0.98 -4.72
C LYS A 135 10.52 0.00 -4.14
N LYS A 136 9.24 -0.28 -4.38
CA LYS A 136 8.06 0.49 -3.94
C LYS A 136 7.00 -0.51 -3.49
N GLY A 137 6.34 -0.24 -2.38
CA GLY A 137 5.32 -1.14 -1.83
C GLY A 137 5.17 -0.98 -0.33
N VAL A 138 4.21 -1.68 0.25
CA VAL A 138 3.93 -1.64 1.70
C VAL A 138 5.02 -2.35 2.49
N MET A 139 5.08 -2.09 3.81
CA MET A 139 5.83 -2.93 4.74
C MET A 139 4.92 -4.00 5.31
N VAL A 140 5.42 -5.24 5.41
CA VAL A 140 4.70 -6.35 6.03
C VAL A 140 5.39 -6.75 7.33
N GLN A 141 4.63 -6.85 8.41
CA GLN A 141 5.10 -7.33 9.71
C GLN A 141 4.24 -8.51 10.17
N ALA A 142 4.86 -9.60 10.64
CA ALA A 142 4.12 -10.76 11.15
C ALA A 142 4.74 -11.36 12.43
N SER A 143 3.99 -12.17 13.17
CA SER A 143 4.45 -12.77 14.43
C SER A 143 5.52 -13.85 14.25
N THR A 144 5.43 -14.61 13.16
CA THR A 144 6.31 -15.75 12.89
C THR A 144 6.74 -15.78 11.42
N LEU A 145 7.79 -16.54 11.10
CA LEU A 145 8.24 -16.73 9.72
C LEU A 145 7.14 -17.35 8.83
N GLY A 146 6.41 -18.34 9.33
CA GLY A 146 5.32 -18.98 8.58
C GLY A 146 4.14 -18.03 8.34
N ALA A 147 3.82 -17.19 9.33
CA ALA A 147 2.81 -16.15 9.19
C ALA A 147 3.22 -15.09 8.14
N LEU A 148 4.49 -14.70 8.13
CA LEU A 148 5.04 -13.79 7.13
C LEU A 148 4.96 -14.38 5.73
N GLU A 149 5.36 -15.64 5.55
CA GLU A 149 5.29 -16.35 4.27
C GLU A 149 3.85 -16.39 3.73
N ALA A 150 2.89 -16.79 4.57
CA ALA A 150 1.48 -16.86 4.18
C ALA A 150 0.93 -15.49 3.75
N LEU A 151 1.26 -14.44 4.49
CA LEU A 151 0.83 -13.07 4.15
C LEU A 151 1.46 -12.58 2.84
N LEU A 152 2.76 -12.83 2.63
CA LEU A 152 3.44 -12.45 1.38
C LEU A 152 2.87 -13.21 0.17
N GLN A 153 2.60 -14.51 0.32
CA GLN A 153 1.99 -15.31 -0.73
C GLN A 153 0.61 -14.74 -1.08
N PHE A 154 -0.23 -14.47 -0.07
CA PHE A 154 -1.54 -13.89 -0.27
C PHE A 154 -1.48 -12.55 -1.04
N LEU A 155 -0.62 -11.62 -0.59
CA LEU A 155 -0.47 -10.30 -1.22
C LEU A 155 0.04 -10.37 -2.67
N ARG A 156 0.77 -11.42 -3.05
CA ARG A 156 1.36 -11.55 -4.40
C ARG A 156 0.52 -12.36 -5.37
N GLU A 157 -0.08 -13.44 -4.89
CA GLU A 157 -0.75 -14.44 -5.73
C GLU A 157 -2.27 -14.32 -5.67
N GLU A 158 -2.84 -13.90 -4.54
CA GLU A 158 -4.30 -13.90 -4.34
C GLU A 158 -4.93 -12.51 -4.52
N THR A 159 -4.16 -11.43 -4.40
CA THR A 159 -4.68 -10.07 -4.59
C THR A 159 -4.60 -9.61 -6.05
N GLN A 160 -5.66 -8.92 -6.51
CA GLN A 160 -5.76 -8.41 -7.87
C GLN A 160 -6.12 -6.91 -7.88
N PRO A 161 -5.20 -6.02 -8.29
CA PRO A 161 -3.80 -6.28 -8.65
C PRO A 161 -2.93 -6.71 -7.46
N PRO A 162 -1.79 -7.41 -7.69
CA PRO A 162 -0.85 -7.75 -6.63
C PRO A 162 -0.37 -6.54 -5.85
N ILE A 163 -0.31 -6.66 -4.53
CA ILE A 163 0.18 -5.59 -3.66
C ILE A 163 1.70 -5.74 -3.51
N PRO A 164 2.50 -4.76 -3.97
CA PRO A 164 3.94 -4.85 -3.88
C PRO A 164 4.42 -4.63 -2.43
N VAL A 165 5.51 -5.29 -2.06
CA VAL A 165 6.04 -5.28 -0.68
C VAL A 165 7.48 -4.80 -0.68
N SER A 166 7.75 -3.65 -0.07
CA SER A 166 9.09 -3.05 -0.08
C SER A 166 9.95 -3.35 1.15
N ALA A 167 9.31 -3.79 2.23
CA ALA A 167 9.99 -4.15 3.46
C ALA A 167 9.22 -5.26 4.17
N ILE A 168 9.97 -6.12 4.87
CA ILE A 168 9.43 -7.18 5.72
C ILE A 168 10.04 -7.08 7.12
N GLY A 169 9.33 -7.58 8.11
CA GLY A 169 9.82 -7.74 9.48
C GLY A 169 9.02 -8.78 10.26
N ILE A 170 9.61 -9.27 11.34
CA ILE A 170 9.00 -10.26 12.25
C ILE A 170 9.02 -9.70 13.67
N GLY A 171 7.92 -9.90 14.40
CA GLY A 171 7.75 -9.47 15.79
C GLY A 171 7.17 -8.05 15.92
N THR A 172 7.31 -7.48 17.11
CA THR A 172 6.76 -6.16 17.47
C THR A 172 7.24 -5.04 16.54
N ILE A 173 6.35 -4.11 16.21
CA ILE A 173 6.66 -2.93 15.39
C ILE A 173 7.29 -1.84 16.26
N HIS A 174 8.45 -1.36 15.83
CA HIS A 174 9.24 -0.33 16.52
C HIS A 174 9.37 0.95 15.68
N LYS A 175 9.87 2.02 16.30
CA LYS A 175 10.09 3.34 15.65
C LYS A 175 10.96 3.25 14.37
N ARG A 176 11.92 2.33 14.33
CA ARG A 176 12.79 2.10 13.17
C ARG A 176 12.01 1.64 11.93
N ASP A 177 10.96 0.85 12.13
CA ASP A 177 10.15 0.26 11.07
C ASP A 177 9.30 1.34 10.39
N ILE A 178 8.76 2.27 11.19
CA ILE A 178 8.06 3.46 10.72
C ILE A 178 8.99 4.32 9.85
N THR A 179 10.21 4.57 10.33
CA THR A 179 11.21 5.38 9.61
C THR A 179 11.62 4.73 8.29
N LYS A 180 11.68 3.40 8.24
CA LYS A 180 12.00 2.65 7.04
C LYS A 180 10.92 2.82 5.96
N ILE A 181 9.64 2.73 6.34
CA ILE A 181 8.54 2.80 5.38
C ILE A 181 8.13 4.24 5.01
N SER A 182 8.42 5.24 5.87
CA SER A 182 8.11 6.65 5.59
C SER A 182 8.77 7.18 4.33
N ILE A 183 9.87 6.56 3.88
CA ILE A 183 10.55 6.86 2.61
C ILE A 183 9.58 6.77 1.41
N MET A 184 8.49 6.01 1.50
CA MET A 184 7.47 5.96 0.44
C MET A 184 6.76 7.30 0.21
N ASN A 185 6.62 8.12 1.25
CA ASN A 185 6.10 9.49 1.12
C ASN A 185 7.02 10.35 0.24
N GLU A 186 8.33 10.29 0.48
CA GLU A 186 9.33 11.01 -0.31
C GLU A 186 9.41 10.53 -1.76
N LYS A 187 9.17 9.23 -1.99
CA LYS A 187 9.11 8.61 -3.33
C LYS A 187 7.83 8.94 -4.10
N GLY A 188 6.95 9.79 -3.56
CA GLY A 188 5.69 10.19 -4.17
C GLY A 188 4.66 9.08 -4.24
N ALA A 189 4.75 8.08 -3.35
CA ALA A 189 3.80 6.98 -3.24
C ALA A 189 3.27 6.86 -1.80
N PRO A 190 2.58 7.91 -1.29
CA PRO A 190 2.08 7.94 0.09
C PRO A 190 1.06 6.85 0.41
N GLU A 191 0.42 6.25 -0.59
CA GLU A 191 -0.40 5.04 -0.43
C GLU A 191 0.41 3.85 0.12
N PHE A 192 1.69 3.76 -0.22
CA PHE A 192 2.59 2.70 0.22
C PHE A 192 3.37 3.04 1.49
N ALA A 193 3.21 4.24 2.05
CA ALA A 193 3.66 4.57 3.41
C ALA A 193 2.72 3.90 4.44
N THR A 194 2.64 2.57 4.36
CA THR A 194 1.65 1.74 5.05
C THR A 194 2.32 0.46 5.54
N ILE A 195 2.05 0.08 6.79
CA ILE A 195 2.46 -1.17 7.40
C ILE A 195 1.23 -2.08 7.54
N LEU A 196 1.33 -3.31 7.01
CA LEU A 196 0.38 -4.39 7.23
C LEU A 196 0.92 -5.30 8.35
N ALA A 197 0.30 -5.20 9.53
CA ALA A 197 0.73 -5.82 10.77
C ALA A 197 -0.17 -7.01 11.12
N PHE A 198 0.31 -8.22 10.88
CA PHE A 198 -0.44 -9.46 11.10
C PHE A 198 -0.05 -10.11 12.41
N ASP A 199 -1.00 -10.16 13.35
CA ASP A 199 -0.83 -10.81 14.66
C ASP A 199 0.39 -10.26 15.45
N VAL A 200 0.67 -8.96 15.33
CA VAL A 200 1.81 -8.31 16.02
C VAL A 200 1.40 -7.07 16.81
N GLU A 201 2.08 -6.86 17.93
CA GLU A 201 1.94 -5.65 18.71
C GLU A 201 2.68 -4.47 18.07
N VAL A 202 2.15 -3.27 18.30
CA VAL A 202 2.76 -2.01 17.87
C VAL A 202 3.13 -1.22 19.11
N GLU A 203 4.42 -0.94 19.27
CA GLU A 203 4.93 -0.15 20.39
C GLU A 203 4.31 1.24 20.41
N LYS A 204 4.09 1.79 21.61
CA LYS A 204 3.49 3.12 21.77
C LYS A 204 4.28 4.19 21.02
N GLU A 205 5.61 4.22 21.18
CA GLU A 205 6.47 5.16 20.48
C GLU A 205 6.40 5.01 18.95
N ALA A 206 6.19 3.79 18.45
CA ALA A 206 6.01 3.55 17.02
C ALA A 206 4.68 4.11 16.51
N ARG A 207 3.59 4.01 17.29
CA ARG A 207 2.29 4.61 16.93
C ARG A 207 2.37 6.13 16.86
N ASP A 208 3.01 6.76 17.83
CA ASP A 208 3.17 8.21 17.90
C ASP A 208 4.01 8.70 16.70
N HIS A 209 5.14 8.04 16.43
CA HIS A 209 6.01 8.37 15.29
C HIS A 209 5.32 8.13 13.93
N ALA A 210 4.43 7.14 13.83
CA ALA A 210 3.69 6.89 12.59
C ALA A 210 2.73 8.03 12.26
N GLN A 211 2.11 8.65 13.26
CA GLN A 211 1.29 9.85 13.05
C GLN A 211 2.14 11.04 12.57
N GLU A 212 3.29 11.27 13.19
CA GLU A 212 4.22 12.33 12.81
C GLU A 212 4.72 12.19 11.37
N MET A 213 5.08 10.97 10.97
CA MET A 213 5.65 10.69 9.65
C MET A 213 4.60 10.41 8.56
N SER A 214 3.31 10.54 8.88
CA SER A 214 2.20 10.20 7.97
C SER A 214 2.30 8.76 7.42
N VAL A 215 2.59 7.81 8.31
CA VAL A 215 2.62 6.37 8.03
C VAL A 215 1.35 5.73 8.58
N ARG A 216 0.67 4.93 7.75
CA ARG A 216 -0.50 4.14 8.17
C ARG A 216 -0.07 2.80 8.73
N ILE A 217 -0.76 2.33 9.76
CA ILE A 217 -0.58 0.99 10.31
C ILE A 217 -1.94 0.31 10.33
N PHE A 218 -2.08 -0.79 9.59
CA PHE A 218 -3.22 -1.68 9.65
C PHE A 218 -2.84 -2.89 10.47
N THR A 219 -3.62 -3.19 11.51
CA THR A 219 -3.40 -4.33 12.41
C THR A 219 -4.58 -5.28 12.32
N ALA A 220 -4.32 -6.57 12.13
CA ALA A 220 -5.34 -7.61 12.31
C ALA A 220 -4.71 -8.96 12.68
N ASP A 221 -5.51 -9.82 13.26
CA ASP A 221 -5.24 -11.22 13.59
C ASP A 221 -5.60 -12.18 12.44
N ILE A 222 -6.27 -11.68 11.39
CA ILE A 222 -6.71 -12.43 10.21
C ILE A 222 -6.26 -11.70 8.94
N ILE A 223 -5.60 -12.42 8.01
CA ILE A 223 -5.02 -11.87 6.78
C ILE A 223 -6.06 -11.11 5.93
N TYR A 224 -7.27 -11.67 5.77
CA TYR A 224 -8.33 -11.03 4.98
C TYR A 224 -8.74 -9.67 5.52
N HIS A 225 -8.74 -9.46 6.84
CA HIS A 225 -9.09 -8.17 7.41
C HIS A 225 -8.05 -7.09 7.10
N LEU A 226 -6.75 -7.44 7.04
CA LEU A 226 -5.71 -6.51 6.59
C LEU A 226 -5.93 -6.08 5.14
N PHE A 227 -6.26 -7.05 4.29
CA PHE A 227 -6.53 -6.80 2.88
C PHE A 227 -7.77 -5.92 2.68
N ASP A 228 -8.86 -6.21 3.37
CA ASP A 228 -10.08 -5.39 3.29
C ASP A 228 -9.83 -3.96 3.74
N GLN A 229 -9.09 -3.77 4.84
CA GLN A 229 -8.70 -2.45 5.33
C GLN A 229 -7.84 -1.70 4.31
N PHE A 230 -6.84 -2.36 3.73
CA PHE A 230 -5.96 -1.74 2.74
C PHE A 230 -6.70 -1.43 1.44
N THR A 231 -7.57 -2.32 0.96
CA THR A 231 -8.35 -2.14 -0.27
C THR A 231 -9.30 -0.96 -0.13
N ARG A 232 -10.06 -0.88 0.97
CA ARG A 232 -10.93 0.28 1.24
C ARG A 232 -10.16 1.58 1.26
N PHE A 233 -8.99 1.59 1.89
CA PHE A 233 -8.13 2.76 1.89
C PHE A 233 -7.68 3.17 0.48
N MET A 234 -7.27 2.21 -0.35
CA MET A 234 -6.88 2.47 -1.73
C MET A 234 -8.05 2.98 -2.58
N GLU A 235 -9.25 2.45 -2.38
CA GLU A 235 -10.48 2.91 -3.03
C GLU A 235 -10.81 4.35 -2.64
N GLU A 236 -10.87 4.66 -1.34
CA GLU A 236 -11.11 6.01 -0.83
C GLU A 236 -10.09 7.02 -1.36
N LEU A 237 -8.81 6.63 -1.40
CA LEU A 237 -7.74 7.48 -1.90
C LEU A 237 -7.88 7.71 -3.42
N THR A 238 -8.28 6.70 -4.16
CA THR A 238 -8.56 6.79 -5.60
C THR A 238 -9.76 7.70 -5.87
N GLU A 239 -10.84 7.55 -5.10
CA GLU A 239 -12.02 8.40 -5.19
C GLU A 239 -11.69 9.86 -4.88
N ARG A 240 -10.91 10.11 -3.82
CA ARG A 240 -10.46 11.45 -3.46
C ARG A 240 -9.59 12.07 -4.55
N ARG A 241 -8.58 11.35 -5.05
CA ARG A 241 -7.75 11.79 -6.19
C ARG A 241 -8.60 12.09 -7.42
N ARG A 242 -9.62 11.26 -7.69
CA ARG A 242 -10.54 11.45 -8.81
C ARG A 242 -11.43 12.69 -8.62
N ALA A 243 -11.89 12.97 -7.40
CA ALA A 243 -12.67 14.16 -7.09
C ALA A 243 -11.84 15.45 -7.25
N GLU A 244 -10.63 15.47 -6.69
CA GLU A 244 -9.68 16.58 -6.86
C GLU A 244 -9.33 16.80 -8.35
N ALA A 245 -9.09 15.70 -9.09
CA ALA A 245 -8.81 15.77 -10.52
C ALA A 245 -10.03 16.20 -11.35
N ALA A 246 -11.27 15.93 -10.91
CA ALA A 246 -12.47 16.27 -11.66
C ALA A 246 -12.67 17.78 -11.82
N GLU A 247 -12.19 18.60 -10.87
CA GLU A 247 -12.26 20.05 -10.96
C GLU A 247 -11.35 20.62 -12.07
N ILE A 248 -10.23 19.96 -12.31
CA ILE A 248 -9.21 20.35 -13.29
C ILE A 248 -9.43 19.66 -14.64
N ALA A 249 -10.03 18.47 -14.63
CA ALA A 249 -10.23 17.65 -15.82
C ALA A 249 -11.27 18.26 -16.76
N VAL A 250 -10.80 18.75 -17.91
CA VAL A 250 -11.64 19.26 -18.99
C VAL A 250 -11.75 18.20 -20.07
N PHE A 251 -12.95 17.62 -20.23
CA PHE A 251 -13.23 16.67 -21.30
C PHE A 251 -13.19 17.39 -22.66
N PRO A 252 -12.60 16.77 -23.70
CA PRO A 252 -12.43 17.42 -24.99
C PRO A 252 -13.79 17.52 -25.70
N SER A 253 -14.14 18.70 -26.20
CA SER A 253 -15.36 18.90 -27.00
C SER A 253 -15.18 19.97 -28.07
N ILE A 254 -15.81 19.76 -29.22
CA ILE A 254 -16.04 20.78 -30.24
C ILE A 254 -17.54 20.91 -30.44
N CYS A 255 -18.07 22.11 -30.25
CA CYS A 255 -19.48 22.42 -30.39
C CYS A 255 -19.70 23.46 -31.49
N LYS A 256 -20.74 23.28 -32.29
CA LYS A 256 -21.18 24.25 -33.29
C LYS A 256 -22.44 24.92 -32.78
N ILE A 257 -22.49 26.25 -32.84
CA ILE A 257 -23.66 27.02 -32.41
C ILE A 257 -24.74 26.89 -33.48
N LEU A 258 -25.98 26.65 -33.05
CA LEU A 258 -27.16 26.58 -33.92
C LEU A 258 -27.73 28.00 -34.10
N PRO A 259 -27.64 28.62 -35.29
CA PRO A 259 -28.01 30.02 -35.49
C PRO A 259 -29.47 30.34 -35.14
N GLN A 260 -30.36 29.34 -35.26
CA GLN A 260 -31.80 29.47 -35.01
C GLN A 260 -32.16 29.36 -33.52
N HIS A 261 -31.21 29.00 -32.65
CA HIS A 261 -31.46 28.70 -31.25
C HIS A 261 -30.60 29.59 -30.34
N ILE A 262 -30.78 30.91 -30.44
CA ILE A 262 -30.10 31.90 -29.59
C ILE A 262 -31.13 32.47 -28.63
N PHE A 263 -31.03 32.14 -27.34
CA PHE A 263 -32.03 32.49 -26.33
C PHE A 263 -31.62 33.70 -25.50
N ASN A 264 -30.32 33.83 -25.20
CA ASN A 264 -29.78 35.03 -24.54
C ASN A 264 -28.39 35.34 -25.09
N GLN A 265 -28.16 36.60 -25.45
CA GLN A 265 -26.94 37.03 -26.17
C GLN A 265 -25.85 37.60 -25.25
N LYS A 266 -26.19 37.93 -24.00
CA LYS A 266 -25.27 38.51 -23.02
C LYS A 266 -25.30 37.68 -21.74
N ASP A 267 -24.22 37.75 -20.95
CA ASP A 267 -24.02 36.99 -19.72
C ASP A 267 -25.29 36.90 -18.83
N PRO A 268 -25.79 35.67 -18.54
CA PRO A 268 -25.32 34.39 -19.06
C PRO A 268 -25.74 34.18 -20.53
N ILE A 269 -24.79 33.87 -21.42
CA ILE A 269 -25.08 33.55 -22.82
C ILE A 269 -25.80 32.20 -22.88
N ILE A 270 -26.98 32.15 -23.52
CA ILE A 270 -27.77 30.92 -23.67
C ILE A 270 -27.97 30.63 -25.15
N VAL A 271 -27.35 29.55 -25.62
CA VAL A 271 -27.35 29.16 -27.04
C VAL A 271 -27.56 27.65 -27.19
N GLY A 272 -28.26 27.26 -28.25
CA GLY A 272 -28.33 25.90 -28.74
C GLY A 272 -27.03 25.54 -29.47
N VAL A 273 -26.48 24.39 -29.16
CA VAL A 273 -25.26 23.87 -29.79
C VAL A 273 -25.44 22.41 -30.20
N GLU A 274 -24.77 22.03 -31.26
CA GLU A 274 -24.55 20.64 -31.64
C GLU A 274 -23.13 20.24 -31.21
N VAL A 275 -23.00 19.15 -30.46
CA VAL A 275 -21.68 18.59 -30.12
C VAL A 275 -21.17 17.82 -31.35
N VAL A 276 -20.16 18.35 -32.03
CA VAL A 276 -19.62 17.79 -33.27
C VAL A 276 -18.60 16.69 -32.98
N GLU A 277 -17.77 16.89 -31.96
CA GLU A 277 -16.77 15.91 -31.52
C GLU A 277 -16.66 15.92 -30.00
N GLY A 278 -16.44 14.75 -29.41
CA GLY A 278 -16.11 14.60 -27.99
C GLY A 278 -17.31 14.65 -27.03
N ILE A 279 -17.04 15.11 -25.81
CA ILE A 279 -17.97 15.11 -24.67
C ILE A 279 -17.98 16.50 -24.04
N LEU A 280 -19.09 17.21 -24.18
CA LEU A 280 -19.33 18.46 -23.45
C LEU A 280 -19.86 18.13 -22.05
N LYS A 281 -19.32 18.80 -21.01
CA LYS A 281 -19.80 18.66 -19.63
C LYS A 281 -20.13 20.01 -19.02
N VAL A 282 -20.99 19.99 -18.01
CA VAL A 282 -21.12 21.14 -17.11
C VAL A 282 -19.75 21.41 -16.49
N GLY A 283 -19.37 22.68 -16.46
CA GLY A 283 -18.07 23.16 -16.02
C GLY A 283 -17.00 23.24 -17.12
N THR A 284 -17.26 22.81 -18.35
CA THR A 284 -16.27 22.92 -19.44
C THR A 284 -16.02 24.40 -19.79
N PRO A 285 -14.76 24.90 -19.71
CA PRO A 285 -14.39 26.20 -20.25
C PRO A 285 -14.37 26.14 -21.78
N LEU A 286 -14.95 27.15 -22.43
CA LEU A 286 -15.07 27.25 -23.88
C LEU A 286 -14.30 28.45 -24.43
N CYS A 287 -13.72 28.28 -25.62
CA CYS A 287 -13.06 29.34 -26.37
C CYS A 287 -13.32 29.20 -27.88
N VAL A 288 -13.02 30.26 -28.63
CA VAL A 288 -13.02 30.28 -30.10
C VAL A 288 -11.58 30.43 -30.61
N PRO A 289 -10.91 29.34 -31.02
CA PRO A 289 -9.52 29.39 -31.50
C PRO A 289 -9.32 30.29 -32.71
N ALA A 290 -10.29 30.33 -33.63
CA ALA A 290 -10.24 31.16 -34.84
C ALA A 290 -10.14 32.68 -34.55
N LEU A 291 -10.53 33.11 -33.35
CA LEU A 291 -10.49 34.50 -32.90
C LEU A 291 -9.35 34.71 -31.89
N GLY A 292 -8.18 34.14 -32.17
CA GLY A 292 -7.01 34.23 -31.28
C GLY A 292 -7.21 33.57 -29.91
N GLY A 293 -8.08 32.55 -29.84
CA GLY A 293 -8.38 31.86 -28.57
C GLY A 293 -9.32 32.62 -27.65
N LEU A 294 -10.20 33.48 -28.19
CA LEU A 294 -11.21 34.22 -27.42
C LEU A 294 -11.91 33.33 -26.40
N HIS A 295 -11.70 33.59 -25.11
CA HIS A 295 -12.37 32.85 -24.03
C HIS A 295 -13.83 33.27 -23.94
N VAL A 296 -14.74 32.31 -24.17
CA VAL A 296 -16.17 32.57 -24.20
C VAL A 296 -16.79 32.47 -22.82
N GLY A 297 -16.26 31.59 -21.96
CA GLY A 297 -16.72 31.40 -20.58
C GLY A 297 -16.80 29.92 -20.22
N LYS A 298 -17.47 29.61 -19.11
CA LYS A 298 -17.66 28.24 -18.59
C LYS A 298 -19.11 27.82 -18.74
N VAL A 299 -19.35 26.57 -19.17
CA VAL A 299 -20.69 25.99 -19.23
C VAL A 299 -21.20 25.78 -17.81
N THR A 300 -22.33 26.40 -17.46
CA THR A 300 -22.95 26.28 -16.12
C THR A 300 -24.17 25.37 -16.11
N SER A 301 -24.81 25.15 -17.26
CA SER A 301 -25.94 24.25 -17.41
C SER A 301 -26.01 23.73 -18.86
N ILE A 302 -26.46 22.48 -19.00
CA ILE A 302 -26.76 21.82 -20.27
C ILE A 302 -28.19 21.29 -20.17
N GLU A 303 -29.00 21.54 -21.18
CA GLU A 303 -30.39 21.13 -21.23
C GLU A 303 -30.70 20.45 -22.56
N SER A 304 -31.39 19.31 -22.50
CA SER A 304 -31.89 18.61 -23.69
C SER A 304 -33.38 18.36 -23.52
N ASN A 305 -34.20 18.88 -24.44
CA ASN A 305 -35.65 18.71 -24.46
C ASN A 305 -36.34 19.02 -23.11
N GLY A 306 -35.98 20.12 -22.45
CA GLY A 306 -36.60 20.50 -21.17
C GLY A 306 -35.99 19.84 -19.93
N ARG A 307 -34.96 19.00 -20.09
CA ARG A 307 -34.35 18.25 -18.98
C ARG A 307 -32.88 18.61 -18.84
N GLU A 308 -32.47 18.95 -17.61
CA GLU A 308 -31.07 19.17 -17.29
C GLU A 308 -30.24 17.90 -17.50
N GLN A 309 -29.06 18.08 -18.05
CA GLN A 309 -28.07 17.04 -18.31
C GLN A 309 -26.73 17.46 -17.73
N GLN A 310 -25.95 16.49 -17.25
CA GLN A 310 -24.58 16.76 -16.81
C GLN A 310 -23.57 16.73 -17.97
N THR A 311 -23.91 16.01 -19.05
CA THR A 311 -23.02 15.77 -20.19
C THR A 311 -23.79 15.67 -21.50
N ALA A 312 -23.18 16.07 -22.61
CA ALA A 312 -23.69 15.86 -23.97
C ALA A 312 -22.56 15.32 -24.86
N ARG A 313 -22.82 14.24 -25.61
CA ARG A 313 -21.84 13.59 -26.51
C ARG A 313 -22.04 14.02 -27.96
N LYS A 314 -21.02 13.77 -28.78
CA LYS A 314 -21.07 13.86 -30.25
C LYS A 314 -22.42 13.44 -30.85
N GLY A 315 -22.97 14.27 -31.72
CA GLY A 315 -24.28 14.09 -32.37
C GLY A 315 -25.48 14.62 -31.56
N SER A 316 -25.26 15.06 -30.32
CA SER A 316 -26.33 15.63 -29.49
C SER A 316 -26.51 17.12 -29.76
N SER A 317 -27.77 17.55 -29.88
CA SER A 317 -28.17 18.97 -29.88
C SER A 317 -28.73 19.34 -28.52
N VAL A 318 -28.11 20.32 -27.86
CA VAL A 318 -28.44 20.74 -26.48
C VAL A 318 -28.41 22.26 -26.35
N ALA A 319 -29.21 22.81 -25.44
CA ALA A 319 -29.07 24.20 -25.03
C ALA A 319 -28.03 24.29 -23.92
N ILE A 320 -27.13 25.26 -24.00
CA ILE A 320 -26.10 25.49 -22.99
C ILE A 320 -26.16 26.91 -22.46
N LYS A 321 -25.92 27.05 -21.15
CA LYS A 321 -25.73 28.32 -20.47
C LYS A 321 -24.24 28.53 -20.23
N ILE A 322 -23.69 29.63 -20.74
CA ILE A 322 -22.27 29.99 -20.63
C ILE A 322 -22.17 31.27 -19.80
N VAL A 323 -21.33 31.22 -18.76
CA VAL A 323 -21.04 32.38 -17.89
C VAL A 323 -19.58 32.75 -18.05
N ASN A 324 -19.29 34.05 -18.20
CA ASN A 324 -17.92 34.55 -18.30
C ASN A 324 -17.61 35.56 -17.20
N GLU A 325 -17.16 35.05 -16.06
CA GLU A 325 -16.83 35.88 -14.89
C GLU A 325 -15.70 36.89 -15.18
N SER A 326 -14.75 36.52 -16.04
CA SER A 326 -13.60 37.37 -16.39
C SER A 326 -13.96 38.50 -17.37
N ASN A 327 -15.01 38.33 -18.19
CA ASN A 327 -15.44 39.32 -19.16
C ASN A 327 -16.97 39.31 -19.36
N PRO A 328 -17.75 39.90 -18.42
CA PRO A 328 -19.21 39.92 -18.49
C PRO A 328 -19.77 40.79 -19.63
N ASN A 329 -18.93 41.56 -20.32
CA ASN A 329 -19.31 42.38 -21.47
C ASN A 329 -19.20 41.62 -22.81
N LEU A 330 -18.77 40.36 -22.80
CA LEU A 330 -18.76 39.52 -23.99
C LEU A 330 -20.21 39.29 -24.48
N THR A 331 -20.46 39.57 -25.76
CA THR A 331 -21.81 39.52 -26.35
C THR A 331 -21.80 38.68 -27.62
N TYR A 332 -22.69 37.70 -27.69
CA TYR A 332 -22.95 36.93 -28.92
C TYR A 332 -23.51 37.87 -30.01
N GLY A 333 -23.02 37.73 -31.25
CA GLY A 333 -23.35 38.58 -32.39
C GLY A 333 -22.47 39.83 -32.53
N ARG A 334 -21.60 40.13 -31.54
CA ARG A 334 -20.61 41.21 -31.63
C ARG A 334 -19.18 40.70 -31.65
N GLN A 335 -18.77 39.90 -30.66
CA GLN A 335 -17.40 39.37 -30.59
C GLN A 335 -17.26 37.99 -31.23
N PHE A 336 -18.32 37.18 -31.21
CA PHE A 336 -18.38 35.88 -31.88
C PHE A 336 -19.83 35.59 -32.26
N ASP A 337 -20.05 34.67 -33.19
CA ASP A 337 -21.38 34.31 -33.71
C ASP A 337 -21.43 32.82 -34.11
N ALA A 338 -22.53 32.38 -34.73
CA ALA A 338 -22.70 30.99 -35.14
C ALA A 338 -21.81 30.50 -36.30
N THR A 339 -21.04 31.38 -36.95
CA THR A 339 -20.02 30.94 -37.91
C THR A 339 -18.81 30.34 -37.21
N HIS A 340 -18.66 30.60 -35.91
CA HIS A 340 -17.54 30.15 -35.10
C HIS A 340 -17.90 28.85 -34.33
N SER A 341 -16.95 27.92 -34.31
CA SER A 341 -17.04 26.73 -33.46
C SER A 341 -16.44 27.00 -32.07
N LEU A 342 -17.09 26.46 -31.04
CA LEU A 342 -16.66 26.50 -29.65
C LEU A 342 -15.82 25.26 -29.33
N TYR A 343 -14.67 25.47 -28.71
CA TYR A 343 -13.73 24.42 -28.33
C TYR A 343 -13.58 24.40 -26.82
N SER A 344 -13.53 23.21 -26.22
CA SER A 344 -13.12 23.05 -24.83
C SER A 344 -11.68 23.55 -24.66
N THR A 345 -11.44 24.44 -23.69
CA THR A 345 -10.09 24.94 -23.40
C THR A 345 -9.32 23.89 -22.61
N LEU A 346 -8.33 23.25 -23.25
CA LEU A 346 -7.45 22.29 -22.59
C LEU A 346 -6.18 22.98 -22.08
N SER A 347 -5.69 22.53 -20.93
CA SER A 347 -4.38 22.87 -20.39
C SER A 347 -3.53 21.62 -20.25
N ARG A 348 -2.23 21.78 -19.96
CA ARG A 348 -1.36 20.63 -19.67
C ARG A 348 -1.88 19.84 -18.46
N ALA A 349 -2.23 20.55 -17.39
CA ALA A 349 -2.79 19.96 -16.18
C ALA A 349 -4.09 19.21 -16.42
N SER A 350 -5.01 19.75 -17.22
CA SER A 350 -6.28 19.06 -17.53
C SER A 350 -6.05 17.78 -18.34
N ILE A 351 -5.08 17.78 -19.26
CA ILE A 351 -4.73 16.60 -20.05
C ILE A 351 -4.10 15.52 -19.16
N ASP A 352 -3.20 15.89 -18.27
CA ASP A 352 -2.56 14.93 -17.37
C ASP A 352 -3.59 14.35 -16.37
N ALA A 353 -4.52 15.17 -15.85
CA ALA A 353 -5.67 14.68 -15.08
C ALA A 353 -6.53 13.66 -15.85
N LEU A 354 -6.79 13.89 -17.15
CA LEU A 354 -7.52 12.93 -17.98
C LEU A 354 -6.75 11.60 -18.17
N LYS A 355 -5.43 11.65 -18.37
CA LYS A 355 -4.59 10.45 -18.55
C LYS A 355 -4.58 9.58 -17.30
N GLU A 356 -4.46 10.21 -16.14
CA GLU A 356 -4.23 9.52 -14.88
C GLU A 356 -5.52 8.99 -14.26
N ASN A 357 -6.63 9.74 -14.35
CA ASN A 357 -7.83 9.46 -13.54
C ASN A 357 -9.11 9.16 -14.35
N PHE A 358 -9.13 9.44 -15.67
CA PHE A 358 -10.35 9.37 -16.49
C PHE A 358 -10.16 8.68 -17.85
N LYS A 359 -9.04 7.97 -18.07
CA LYS A 359 -8.76 7.26 -19.32
C LYS A 359 -9.81 6.20 -19.65
N ASP A 360 -10.38 5.57 -18.63
CA ASP A 360 -11.50 4.61 -18.70
C ASP A 360 -12.81 5.24 -19.18
N LYS A 361 -12.98 6.56 -19.02
CA LYS A 361 -14.21 7.30 -19.42
C LYS A 361 -14.14 7.91 -20.82
N LEU A 362 -13.00 7.79 -21.50
CA LEU A 362 -12.75 8.36 -22.82
C LEU A 362 -12.69 7.25 -23.87
N GLU A 363 -13.43 7.43 -24.96
CA GLU A 363 -13.33 6.55 -26.12
C GLU A 363 -12.08 6.88 -26.94
N ASN A 364 -11.67 5.97 -27.83
CA ASN A 364 -10.53 6.20 -28.72
C ASN A 364 -10.70 7.47 -29.58
N GLU A 365 -11.93 7.80 -29.98
CA GLU A 365 -12.24 9.04 -30.69
C GLU A 365 -12.06 10.28 -29.81
N ASP A 366 -12.48 10.21 -28.55
CA ASP A 366 -12.30 11.31 -27.59
C ASP A 366 -10.81 11.60 -27.38
N TRP A 367 -9.97 10.56 -27.32
CA TRP A 367 -8.52 10.74 -27.19
C TRP A 367 -7.87 11.33 -28.44
N ARG A 368 -8.34 10.96 -29.64
CA ARG A 368 -7.91 11.60 -30.88
C ARG A 368 -8.24 13.09 -30.88
N LEU A 369 -9.39 13.47 -30.32
CA LEU A 369 -9.74 14.86 -30.14
C LEU A 369 -8.79 15.59 -29.17
N VAL A 370 -8.40 14.96 -28.04
CA VAL A 370 -7.36 15.55 -27.16
C VAL A 370 -6.08 15.87 -27.94
N VAL A 371 -5.59 14.94 -28.77
CA VAL A 371 -4.39 15.15 -29.61
C VAL A 371 -4.58 16.27 -30.63
N LYS A 372 -5.76 16.37 -31.24
CA LYS A 372 -6.12 17.47 -32.15
C LYS A 372 -6.10 18.80 -31.41
N LEU A 373 -6.71 18.88 -30.24
CA LEU A 373 -6.78 20.09 -29.42
C LEU A 373 -5.42 20.51 -28.88
N LYS A 374 -4.52 19.58 -28.55
CA LYS A 374 -3.11 19.91 -28.21
C LYS A 374 -2.44 20.74 -29.30
N LYS A 375 -2.66 20.39 -30.58
CA LYS A 375 -2.11 21.13 -31.72
C LYS A 375 -2.75 22.51 -31.88
N VAL A 376 -4.06 22.60 -31.66
CA VAL A 376 -4.80 23.88 -31.74
C VAL A 376 -4.30 24.88 -30.69
N PHE A 377 -3.99 24.40 -29.48
CA PHE A 377 -3.56 25.24 -28.36
C PHE A 377 -2.03 25.31 -28.18
N ASN A 378 -1.24 24.74 -29.10
CA ASN A 378 0.22 24.66 -28.99
C ASN A 378 0.72 24.11 -27.64
N ILE A 379 0.02 23.10 -27.09
CA ILE A 379 0.39 22.47 -25.83
C ILE A 379 1.45 21.41 -26.12
N ILE A 380 2.67 21.64 -25.64
CA ILE A 380 3.81 20.72 -25.74
C ILE A 380 3.56 19.50 -24.87
#